data_AF-K9TH42-F1
#
_entry.id   AF-K9TH42-F1
#
_cell.length_a   1.000
_cell.length_b   1.000
_cell.length_c   1.000
_cell.angle_alpha   90.00
_cell.angle_beta   90.00
_cell.angle_gamma   90.00
#
_symmetry.space_group_name_H-M   'P 1'
#
loop_
_entity.id
_entity.type
_entity.pdbx_description
1 polymer ?
#
loop_
_entity_poly.entity_id
_entity_poly.type
_entity_poly.pdbx_seq_one_letter_code
_entity_poly.pdbx_strand_id
1 'polypeptide(L)' 'MTEPQPIGPTVTPNLEEPKFGFNKYAERLNGRAAMIGFALTLLIEYLTGQGLLSWLGLS' A
#
# COMPACT_ATOMS: atom_id res chain seq x y z
N MET A 1 10.16 -6.78 50.70
CA MET A 1 9.07 -5.82 50.47
C MET A 1 8.70 -5.95 49.01
N THR A 2 7.61 -6.65 48.70
CA THR A 2 7.19 -6.92 47.32
C THR A 2 6.18 -5.86 46.92
N GLU A 3 6.48 -5.09 45.88
CA GLU A 3 5.60 -4.04 45.37
C GLU A 3 4.35 -4.66 44.70
N PRO A 4 3.13 -4.16 44.93
CA PRO A 4 1.93 -4.69 44.29
C PRO A 4 1.93 -4.32 42.80
N GLN A 5 1.92 -5.34 41.94
CA GLN A 5 1.77 -5.15 40.49
C GLN A 5 0.37 -4.57 40.21
N PRO A 6 0.22 -3.50 39.39
CA PRO A 6 -1.09 -2.98 39.03
C PRO A 6 -1.88 -4.04 38.24
N ILE A 7 -3.04 -4.44 38.78
CA ILE A 7 -4.03 -5.31 38.14
C ILE A 7 -4.74 -4.59 36.98
N GLY A 8 -3.99 -4.27 35.93
CA GLY A 8 -4.55 -3.90 34.62
C GLY A 8 -4.61 -5.15 33.73
N PRO A 9 -5.61 -5.32 32.85
CA PRO A 9 -5.65 -6.45 31.93
C PRO A 9 -4.39 -6.44 31.04
N THR A 10 -3.55 -7.46 31.16
CA THR A 10 -2.31 -7.64 30.37
C THR A 10 -2.56 -8.17 28.95
N VAL A 11 -3.83 -8.36 28.57
CA VAL A 11 -4.19 -8.82 27.22
C VAL A 11 -4.61 -7.61 26.40
N THR A 12 -3.69 -7.10 25.57
CA THR A 12 -4.09 -6.25 24.45
C THR A 12 -5.04 -7.06 23.58
N PRO A 13 -6.33 -6.71 23.45
CA PRO A 13 -7.21 -7.43 22.55
C PRO A 13 -6.59 -7.36 21.16
N ASN A 14 -6.37 -8.51 20.53
CA ASN A 14 -5.96 -8.59 19.14
C ASN A 14 -7.16 -8.12 18.31
N LEU A 15 -7.22 -6.81 18.08
CA LEU A 15 -8.18 -6.19 17.18
C LEU A 15 -7.78 -6.65 15.78
N GLU A 16 -8.47 -7.66 15.26
CA GLU A 16 -8.28 -8.09 13.87
C GLU A 16 -8.46 -6.86 12.98
N GLU A 17 -7.38 -6.39 12.35
CA GLU A 17 -7.44 -5.28 11.42
C GLU A 17 -8.44 -5.65 10.32
N PRO A 18 -9.43 -4.80 10.02
CA PRO A 18 -10.43 -5.11 9.01
C PRO A 18 -9.73 -5.37 7.66
N LYS A 19 -9.78 -6.64 7.22
CA LYS A 19 -9.09 -7.12 6.00
C LYS A 19 -9.67 -6.53 4.71
N PHE A 20 -10.83 -5.90 4.77
CA PHE A 20 -11.52 -5.28 3.65
C PHE A 20 -11.57 -3.76 3.79
N GLY A 21 -11.39 -3.06 2.66
CA GLY A 21 -11.39 -1.60 2.58
C GLY A 21 -9.98 -1.00 2.59
N PHE A 22 -9.90 0.28 2.98
CA PHE A 22 -8.63 0.99 3.15
C PHE A 22 -7.97 0.55 4.45
N ASN A 23 -7.19 -0.53 4.39
CA ASN A 23 -6.32 -0.97 5.47
C ASN A 23 -4.84 -0.83 5.07
N LYS A 24 -3.98 -0.85 6.08
CA LYS A 24 -2.53 -0.63 5.92
C LYS A 24 -1.86 -1.60 4.97
N TYR A 25 -2.38 -2.83 4.88
CA TYR A 25 -1.88 -3.83 3.95
C TYR A 25 -2.26 -3.47 2.49
N ALA A 26 -3.52 -3.14 2.24
CA ALA A 26 -4.03 -2.74 0.93
C ALA A 26 -3.34 -1.47 0.43
N GLU A 27 -3.12 -0.47 1.30
CA GLU A 27 -2.39 0.75 0.95
C GLU A 27 -0.95 0.45 0.49
N ARG A 28 -0.23 -0.41 1.21
CA ARG A 28 1.13 -0.83 0.84
C ARG A 28 1.15 -1.60 -0.47
N LEU A 29 0.17 -2.48 -0.69
CA LEU A 29 0.08 -3.27 -1.92
C LEU A 29 -0.20 -2.35 -3.12
N ASN A 30 -1.19 -1.45 -2.99
CA ASN A 30 -1.54 -0.48 -4.02
C ASN A 30 -0.38 0.45 -4.33
N GLY A 31 0.35 0.93 -3.33
CA GLY A 31 1.53 1.76 -3.53
C GLY A 31 2.64 1.06 -4.32
N ARG A 32 2.89 -0.23 -4.05
CA ARG A 32 3.85 -1.03 -4.83
C ARG A 32 3.40 -1.24 -6.27
N ALA A 33 2.12 -1.57 -6.46
CA ALA A 33 1.54 -1.71 -7.79
C ALA A 33 1.66 -0.40 -8.59
N ALA A 34 1.44 0.75 -7.94
CA ALA A 34 1.61 2.07 -8.56
C ALA A 34 3.06 2.35 -8.97
N MET A 35 4.05 2.04 -8.10
CA MET A 35 5.48 2.21 -8.44
C MET A 35 5.88 1.35 -9.64
N ILE A 36 5.42 0.09 -9.69
CA ILE A 36 5.68 -0.82 -10.81
C ILE A 36 5.00 -0.31 -12.08
N GLY A 37 3.72 0.09 -12.01
CA GLY A 37 2.97 0.62 -13.15
C GLY A 37 3.59 1.88 -13.73
N PHE A 38 4.10 2.78 -12.88
CA PHE A 38 4.80 3.97 -13.32
C PHE A 38 6.15 3.65 -13.99
N ALA A 39 6.95 2.75 -13.41
CA ALA A 39 8.20 2.32 -14.03
C ALA A 39 7.99 1.64 -15.39
N LEU A 40 6.97 0.77 -15.49
CA LEU A 40 6.60 0.11 -16.75
C LEU A 40 6.12 1.11 -17.80
N THR A 41 5.34 2.10 -17.39
CA THR A 41 4.90 3.21 -18.25
C THR A 41 6.10 3.90 -18.90
N LEU A 42 7.09 4.30 -18.10
CA LEU A 42 8.29 4.96 -18.61
C LEU A 42 9.10 4.05 -19.53
N LEU A 43 9.22 2.77 -19.18
CA LEU A 43 9.92 1.79 -20.00
C LEU A 43 9.25 1.61 -21.36
N ILE A 44 7.92 1.48 -21.38
CA ILE A 44 7.16 1.35 -22.61
C ILE A 44 7.33 2.60 -23.46
N GLU A 45 7.13 3.79 -22.89
CA GLU A 45 7.31 5.07 -23.59
C GLU A 45 8.70 5.20 -24.21
N TYR A 46 9.75 4.77 -23.50
CA TYR A 46 11.10 4.75 -24.03
C TYR A 46 11.28 3.79 -25.22
N LEU A 47 10.66 2.60 -25.16
CA LEU A 47 10.78 1.58 -26.20
C LEU A 47 9.93 1.89 -27.45
N THR A 48 8.72 2.42 -27.28
CA THR A 48 7.81 2.74 -28.39
C THR A 48 8.02 4.15 -28.93
N GLY A 49 8.64 5.05 -28.16
CA GLY A 49 8.76 6.47 -28.52
C GLY A 49 7.41 7.22 -28.57
N GLN A 50 6.33 6.58 -28.10
CA GLN A 50 5.00 7.19 -27.99
C GLN A 50 4.62 7.25 -26.51
N GLY A 51 4.31 8.45 -26.03
CA GLY A 51 3.85 8.64 -24.65
C GLY A 51 2.48 8.04 -24.41
N LEU A 52 2.17 7.74 -23.15
CA LEU A 52 0.88 7.19 -22.72
C LEU A 52 -0.33 8.01 -23.23
N LEU A 53 -0.19 9.32 -23.30
CA LEU A 53 -1.25 10.23 -23.77
C LEU A 53 -1.60 10.00 -25.25
N SER A 54 -0.61 9.60 -26.05
CA SER A 54 -0.83 9.26 -27.46
C SER A 54 -1.70 8.01 -27.60
N TRP A 55 -1.56 7.03 -26.70
CA TRP A 55 -2.42 5.84 -26.66
C TRP A 55 -3.85 6.16 -26.22
N LEU A 56 -4.03 7.22 -25.43
CA LEU A 56 -5.36 7.73 -25.07
C LEU A 56 -5.97 8.61 -26.18
N GLY A 57 -5.28 8.81 -27.31
CA GLY A 57 -5.76 9.61 -28.44
C GLY A 57 -5.68 11.13 -28.21
N LEU A 58 -4.86 11.57 -27.25
CA LEU A 58 -4.70 12.98 -26.86
C LEU A 58 -3.48 13.66 -27.50
N SER A 59 -2.94 13.10 -28.59
CA SER A 59 -1.75 13.58 -29.31
C SER A 59 -2.07 14.08 -30.71
#